data_AF-A0A355GKX7-F1
#
_entry.id   AF-A0A355GKX7-F1
#
_cell.length_a   1.000
_cell.length_b   1.000
_cell.length_c   1.000
_cell.angle_alpha   90.00
_cell.angle_beta   90.00
_cell.angle_gamma   90.00
#
_symmetry.space_group_name_H-M   'P 1'
#
loop_
_entity.id
_entity.type
_entity.pdbx_description
1 polymer ?
#
loop_
_entity_poly.entity_id
_entity_poly.type
_entity_poly.pdbx_seq_one_letter_code
_entity_poly.pdbx_strand_id
1 'polypeptide(L)'
;MAFMKPDINPDDIPYDSERIVYRALKEQLTNDFVVLHSYPWLRPDRDGALREGEVDFIVLHQEKGMLVLEVKGGELRYKNATWQRKKHHGYEVITDPFKQARCSMHYLVDRIEKQSGGDVRGIHFSYGHAVVFPHDYYSGEIPPGADEALILSRRDMDSIDQAIERAMASWPRREKPLTNHQ
;
A
#
# COMPACT_ATOMS: atom_id res chain seq x y z
N MET A 1 10.61 12.76 -9.64
CA MET A 1 10.33 11.35 -9.94
C MET A 1 10.94 10.49 -8.86
N ALA A 2 10.14 9.62 -8.27
CA ALA A 2 10.59 8.68 -7.24
C ALA A 2 11.55 7.64 -7.81
N PHE A 3 12.36 7.05 -6.94
CA PHE A 3 13.19 5.90 -7.28
C PHE A 3 12.38 4.60 -7.23
N MET A 4 12.03 4.07 -8.40
CA MET A 4 11.30 2.80 -8.51
C MET A 4 12.23 1.59 -8.38
N LYS A 5 11.76 0.54 -7.71
CA LYS A 5 12.47 -0.74 -7.54
C LYS A 5 11.51 -1.93 -7.67
N PRO A 6 11.64 -2.78 -8.72
CA PRO A 6 12.46 -2.54 -9.91
C PRO A 6 11.95 -1.32 -10.70
N ASP A 7 12.86 -0.66 -11.43
CA ASP A 7 12.48 0.34 -12.41
C ASP A 7 12.19 -0.39 -13.74
N ILE A 8 10.91 -0.60 -14.02
CA ILE A 8 10.41 -1.35 -15.18
C ILE A 8 9.65 -0.41 -16.11
N ASN A 9 9.44 -0.84 -17.36
CA ASN A 9 8.55 -0.13 -18.26
C ASN A 9 7.10 -0.33 -17.77
N PRO A 10 6.33 0.73 -17.48
CA PRO A 10 4.94 0.59 -17.03
C PRO A 10 4.05 -0.19 -18.01
N ASP A 11 4.36 -0.19 -19.30
CA ASP A 11 3.60 -0.94 -20.31
C ASP A 11 3.68 -2.46 -20.11
N ASP A 12 4.74 -2.94 -19.44
CA ASP A 12 4.92 -4.36 -19.11
C ASP A 12 4.10 -4.80 -17.89
N ILE A 13 3.51 -3.86 -17.14
CA ILE A 13 2.64 -4.16 -16.00
C ILE A 13 1.31 -4.71 -16.54
N PRO A 14 0.91 -5.96 -16.21
CA PRO A 14 -0.22 -6.62 -16.84
C PRO A 14 -1.58 -6.04 -16.43
N TYR A 15 -1.70 -5.59 -15.18
CA TYR A 15 -2.94 -5.03 -14.65
C TYR A 15 -2.97 -3.52 -14.83
N ASP A 16 -3.96 -3.04 -15.59
CA ASP A 16 -4.15 -1.61 -15.86
C ASP A 16 -4.25 -0.76 -14.59
N SER A 17 -4.90 -1.29 -13.55
CA SER A 17 -5.00 -0.60 -12.26
C SER A 17 -3.63 -0.36 -11.61
N GLU A 18 -2.75 -1.37 -11.58
CA GLU A 18 -1.40 -1.18 -11.06
C GLU A 18 -0.57 -0.28 -11.96
N ARG A 19 -0.74 -0.38 -13.28
CA ARG A 19 -0.05 0.48 -14.25
C ARG A 19 -0.34 1.95 -14.03
N ILE A 20 -1.61 2.31 -13.82
CA ILE A 20 -2.04 3.69 -13.54
C ILE A 20 -1.33 4.19 -12.26
N VAL A 21 -1.37 3.40 -11.20
CA VAL A 21 -0.74 3.75 -9.91
C VAL A 21 0.77 3.85 -10.04
N TYR A 22 1.43 2.91 -10.73
CA TYR A 22 2.88 2.93 -10.96
C TYR A 22 3.32 4.21 -11.65
N ARG A 23 2.65 4.60 -12.75
CA ARG A 23 2.96 5.83 -13.49
C ARG A 23 2.77 7.05 -12.61
N ALA A 24 1.63 7.16 -11.93
CA ALA A 24 1.34 8.28 -11.05
C ALA A 24 2.39 8.42 -9.94
N LEU A 25 2.75 7.32 -9.25
CA LEU A 25 3.79 7.32 -8.22
C LEU A 25 5.16 7.72 -8.79
N LYS A 26 5.57 7.15 -9.93
CA LYS A 26 6.87 7.45 -10.56
C LYS A 26 6.98 8.92 -10.98
N GLU A 27 5.93 9.45 -11.59
CA GLU A 27 5.94 10.79 -12.20
C GLU A 27 5.76 11.89 -11.15
N GLN A 28 4.86 11.70 -10.18
CA GLN A 28 4.41 12.78 -9.29
C GLN A 28 5.18 12.84 -7.96
N LEU A 29 5.73 11.73 -7.46
CA LEU A 29 6.55 11.77 -6.25
C LEU A 29 7.96 12.36 -6.52
N THR A 30 8.52 13.03 -5.52
CA THR A 30 9.89 13.54 -5.55
C THR A 30 10.90 12.38 -5.46
N ASN A 31 12.16 12.67 -5.74
CA ASN A 31 13.27 11.71 -5.62
C ASN A 31 13.64 11.38 -4.16
N ASP A 32 13.00 12.01 -3.17
CA ASP A 32 13.12 11.62 -1.75
C ASP A 32 12.36 10.34 -1.42
N PHE A 33 11.50 9.90 -2.34
CA PHE A 33 10.74 8.66 -2.22
C PHE A 33 11.43 7.50 -2.95
N VAL A 34 11.44 6.35 -2.30
CA VAL A 34 11.73 5.04 -2.94
C VAL A 34 10.43 4.25 -2.96
N VAL A 35 10.10 3.66 -4.11
CA VAL A 35 8.89 2.83 -4.28
C VAL A 35 9.30 1.44 -4.69
N LEU A 36 8.99 0.45 -3.85
CA LEU A 36 9.11 -0.96 -4.22
C LEU A 36 7.80 -1.40 -4.87
N HIS A 37 7.86 -2.00 -6.06
CA HIS A 37 6.70 -2.52 -6.78
C HIS A 37 6.76 -4.05 -6.81
N SER A 38 5.59 -4.70 -6.66
CA SER A 38 5.44 -6.16 -6.75
C SER A 38 6.40 -6.90 -5.80
N TYR A 39 6.31 -6.61 -4.49
CA TYR A 39 7.19 -7.21 -3.48
C TYR A 39 6.59 -8.52 -2.95
N PRO A 40 7.12 -9.70 -3.33
CA PRO A 40 6.63 -10.97 -2.84
C PRO A 40 7.08 -11.19 -1.40
N TRP A 41 6.26 -11.90 -0.64
CA TRP A 41 6.61 -12.32 0.69
C TRP A 41 6.14 -13.73 1.01
N LEU A 42 6.87 -14.38 1.91
CA LEU A 42 6.60 -15.73 2.40
C LEU A 42 6.84 -15.79 3.90
N ARG A 43 5.91 -16.34 4.68
CA ARG A 43 6.12 -16.70 6.09
C ARG A 43 5.39 -17.98 6.49
N PRO A 44 5.87 -18.70 7.51
CA PRO A 44 5.05 -19.67 8.21
C PRO A 44 3.87 -18.98 8.90
N ASP A 45 2.70 -19.63 8.88
CA ASP A 45 1.51 -19.28 9.65
C ASP A 45 1.49 -20.06 10.98
N ARG A 46 0.45 -19.89 11.79
CA ARG A 46 0.33 -20.51 13.13
C ARG A 46 0.34 -22.05 13.10
N ASP A 47 -0.10 -22.63 11.99
CA ASP A 47 -0.10 -24.08 11.74
C ASP A 47 1.25 -24.60 11.20
N GLY A 48 2.24 -23.72 11.05
CA GLY A 48 3.54 -24.03 10.46
C GLY A 48 3.54 -24.09 8.93
N ALA A 49 2.39 -23.95 8.27
CA ALA A 49 2.31 -23.93 6.82
C ALA A 49 2.85 -22.61 6.26
N LEU A 50 3.54 -22.67 5.13
CA LEU A 50 3.99 -21.46 4.44
C LEU A 50 2.80 -20.77 3.77
N ARG A 51 2.72 -19.46 3.95
CA ARG A 51 1.77 -18.56 3.32
C ARG A 51 2.55 -17.51 2.56
N GLU A 52 2.17 -17.33 1.31
CA GLU A 52 2.69 -16.29 0.45
C GLU A 52 1.70 -15.14 0.32
N GLY A 53 2.22 -14.01 -0.11
CA GLY A 53 1.45 -12.87 -0.57
C GLY A 53 2.37 -11.91 -1.30
N GLU A 54 1.78 -10.83 -1.77
CA GLU A 54 2.48 -9.79 -2.49
C GLU A 54 2.04 -8.43 -1.94
N VAL A 55 2.94 -7.46 -2.04
CA VAL A 55 2.60 -6.06 -1.83
C VAL A 55 2.72 -5.35 -3.16
N ASP A 56 1.61 -4.76 -3.63
CA ASP A 56 1.61 -4.05 -4.91
C ASP A 56 2.60 -2.89 -4.88
N PHE A 57 2.55 -2.04 -3.85
CA PHE A 57 3.55 -0.98 -3.64
C PHE A 57 3.94 -0.77 -2.18
N ILE A 58 5.24 -0.54 -1.96
CA ILE A 58 5.80 -0.08 -0.69
C ILE A 58 6.45 1.27 -0.96
N VAL A 59 5.87 2.34 -0.40
CA VAL A 59 6.38 3.70 -0.53
C VAL A 59 7.20 4.03 0.71
N LEU A 60 8.46 4.42 0.50
CA LEU A 60 9.43 4.72 1.55
C LEU A 60 9.88 6.17 1.44
N HIS A 61 9.96 6.84 2.59
CA HIS A 61 10.54 8.18 2.72
C HIS A 61 11.28 8.27 4.05
N GLN A 62 12.47 8.86 4.05
CA GLN A 62 13.36 8.86 5.23
C GLN A 62 12.69 9.45 6.49
N GLU A 63 11.97 10.57 6.33
CA GLU A 63 11.28 11.24 7.46
C GLU A 63 9.82 10.81 7.67
N LYS A 64 9.10 10.41 6.61
CA LYS A 64 7.67 10.09 6.67
C LYS A 64 7.42 8.61 6.95
N GLY A 65 8.44 7.76 6.77
CA GLY A 65 8.39 6.33 7.05
C GLY A 65 7.94 5.49 5.86
N MET A 66 7.17 4.44 6.13
CA MET A 66 6.74 3.43 5.16
C MET A 66 5.22 3.41 4.99
N LEU A 67 4.73 3.43 3.75
CA LEU A 67 3.32 3.23 3.44
C LEU A 67 3.16 2.04 2.48
N VAL A 68 2.37 1.05 2.91
CA VAL A 68 1.98 -0.10 2.08
C VAL A 68 0.70 0.23 1.33
N LEU A 69 0.70 0.02 0.02
CA LEU A 69 -0.48 0.22 -0.82
C LEU A 69 -0.96 -1.12 -1.39
N GLU A 70 -2.26 -1.36 -1.25
CA GLU A 70 -2.97 -2.43 -1.97
C GLU A 70 -3.85 -1.80 -3.05
N VAL A 71 -3.68 -2.23 -4.30
CA VAL A 71 -4.41 -1.72 -5.45
C VAL A 71 -5.55 -2.66 -5.80
N LYS A 72 -6.75 -2.10 -6.01
CA LYS A 72 -7.89 -2.84 -6.55
C LYS A 72 -8.47 -2.10 -7.75
N GLY A 73 -8.41 -2.75 -8.91
CA GLY A 73 -9.05 -2.27 -10.12
C GLY A 73 -10.54 -2.60 -10.22
N GLY A 74 -11.24 -1.77 -10.99
CA GLY A 74 -12.67 -1.89 -11.28
C GLY A 74 -13.52 -1.04 -10.35
N GLU A 75 -14.84 -1.19 -10.47
CA GLU A 75 -15.79 -0.52 -9.57
C GLU A 75 -16.01 -1.37 -8.32
N LEU A 76 -15.89 -0.76 -7.15
CA LEU A 76 -15.86 -1.37 -5.84
C LEU A 76 -16.95 -0.77 -4.95
N ARG A 77 -17.48 -1.60 -4.05
CA ARG A 77 -18.33 -1.11 -2.96
C ARG A 77 -18.10 -1.92 -1.70
N TYR A 78 -18.27 -1.25 -0.57
CA TYR A 78 -18.46 -1.92 0.71
C TYR A 78 -19.96 -2.02 1.00
N LYS A 79 -20.49 -3.23 1.13
CA LYS A 79 -21.91 -3.48 1.42
C LYS A 79 -22.09 -4.75 2.24
N ASN A 80 -23.00 -4.72 3.21
CA ASN A 80 -23.29 -5.86 4.10
C ASN A 80 -22.02 -6.43 4.76
N ALA A 81 -21.17 -5.53 5.27
CA ALA A 81 -19.87 -5.85 5.86
C ALA A 81 -18.88 -6.60 4.93
N THR A 82 -19.08 -6.54 3.61
CA THR A 82 -18.20 -7.19 2.62
C THR A 82 -17.75 -6.22 1.55
N TRP A 83 -16.51 -6.39 1.11
CA TRP A 83 -16.02 -5.75 -0.11
C TRP A 83 -16.51 -6.51 -1.33
N GLN A 84 -17.01 -5.78 -2.32
CA GLN A 84 -17.56 -6.34 -3.54
C GLN A 84 -17.06 -5.57 -4.74
N ARG A 85 -16.85 -6.29 -5.85
CA ARG A 85 -16.43 -5.72 -7.13
C ARG A 85 -17.49 -5.93 -8.19
N LYS A 86 -17.76 -4.90 -8.98
CA LYS A 86 -18.66 -4.98 -10.13
C LYS A 86 -18.07 -5.90 -11.20
N LYS A 87 -18.91 -6.78 -11.70
CA LYS A 87 -18.68 -7.71 -12.82
C LYS A 87 -19.86 -7.63 -13.78
N HIS A 88 -19.76 -8.28 -14.94
CA HIS A 88 -20.83 -8.31 -15.94
C HIS A 88 -22.15 -8.87 -15.40
N HIS A 89 -22.10 -9.83 -14.46
CA HIS A 89 -23.29 -10.49 -13.90
C HIS A 89 -23.77 -9.93 -12.56
N GLY A 90 -23.14 -8.85 -12.04
CA GLY A 90 -23.50 -8.29 -10.73
C GLY A 90 -22.29 -7.88 -9.92
N TYR A 91 -22.41 -7.95 -8.60
CA TYR A 91 -21.30 -7.71 -7.68
C TYR A 91 -20.87 -9.02 -7.04
N GLU A 92 -19.56 -9.26 -7.05
CA GLU A 92 -18.96 -10.44 -6.43
C GLU A 92 -18.14 -10.03 -5.22
N VAL A 93 -18.20 -10.84 -4.16
CA VAL A 93 -17.38 -10.63 -2.96
C VAL A 93 -15.91 -10.79 -3.31
N ILE A 94 -15.09 -9.87 -2.83
CA ILE A 94 -13.63 -9.95 -2.94
C ILE A 94 -13.01 -10.00 -1.55
N THR A 95 -11.74 -10.40 -1.50
CA THR A 95 -10.92 -10.24 -0.29
C THR A 95 -10.89 -8.77 0.12
N ASP A 96 -10.98 -8.53 1.43
CA ASP A 96 -10.90 -7.20 2.01
C ASP A 96 -9.52 -6.57 1.72
N PRO A 97 -9.44 -5.48 0.93
CA PRO A 97 -8.18 -4.85 0.56
C PRO A 97 -7.46 -4.24 1.76
N PHE A 98 -8.18 -3.72 2.76
CA PHE A 98 -7.55 -3.22 3.99
C PHE A 98 -6.93 -4.35 4.79
N LYS A 99 -7.60 -5.51 4.85
CA LYS A 99 -7.02 -6.71 5.48
C LYS A 99 -5.74 -7.14 4.77
N GLN A 100 -5.71 -7.16 3.44
CA GLN A 100 -4.51 -7.50 2.66
C GLN A 100 -3.36 -6.52 2.96
N ALA A 101 -3.62 -5.22 2.80
CA ALA A 101 -2.63 -4.17 3.04
C ALA A 101 -2.06 -4.22 4.47
N ARG A 102 -2.92 -4.38 5.48
CA ARG A 102 -2.51 -4.50 6.89
C ARG A 102 -1.70 -5.76 7.16
N CYS A 103 -2.09 -6.90 6.60
CA CYS A 103 -1.35 -8.16 6.76
C CYS A 103 0.06 -8.05 6.17
N SER A 104 0.16 -7.49 4.96
CA SER A 104 1.42 -7.21 4.27
C SER A 104 2.31 -6.23 5.05
N MET A 105 1.73 -5.12 5.52
CA MET A 105 2.44 -4.13 6.36
C MET A 105 3.04 -4.75 7.62
N HIS A 106 2.27 -5.54 8.38
CA HIS A 106 2.81 -6.21 9.57
C HIS A 106 3.88 -7.24 9.23
N TYR A 107 3.73 -7.98 8.11
CA TYR A 107 4.79 -8.86 7.64
C TYR A 107 6.09 -8.09 7.40
N LEU A 108 6.04 -6.95 6.72
CA LEU A 108 7.22 -6.15 6.41
C LEU A 108 7.89 -5.60 7.67
N VAL A 109 7.11 -5.08 8.62
CA VAL A 109 7.66 -4.59 9.91
C VAL A 109 8.36 -5.73 10.66
N ASP A 110 7.72 -6.90 10.78
CA ASP A 110 8.32 -8.07 11.42
C ASP A 110 9.60 -8.53 10.71
N ARG A 111 9.65 -8.42 9.38
CA ARG A 111 10.83 -8.79 8.59
C ARG A 111 11.97 -7.81 8.78
N ILE A 112 11.70 -6.50 8.76
CA ILE A 112 12.69 -5.45 9.03
C ILE A 112 13.29 -5.66 10.42
N GLU A 113 12.46 -5.93 11.42
CA GLU A 113 12.90 -6.25 12.77
C GLU A 113 13.84 -7.47 12.82
N LYS A 114 13.45 -8.56 12.17
CA LYS A 114 14.27 -9.79 12.14
C LYS A 114 15.57 -9.61 11.38
N GLN A 115 15.54 -8.96 10.23
CA GLN A 115 16.72 -8.77 9.37
C GLN A 115 17.73 -7.78 9.94
N SER A 116 17.26 -6.80 10.70
CA SER A 116 18.13 -5.86 11.42
C SER A 116 18.66 -6.41 12.76
N GLY A 117 18.40 -7.68 13.09
CA GLY A 117 18.77 -8.22 14.41
C GLY A 117 18.07 -7.54 15.59
N GLY A 118 16.99 -6.78 15.32
CA GLY A 118 16.25 -6.00 16.31
C GLY A 118 16.76 -4.56 16.51
N ASP A 119 17.75 -4.11 15.73
CA ASP A 119 18.25 -2.73 15.76
C ASP A 119 17.21 -1.74 15.22
N VAL A 120 16.47 -2.15 14.20
CA VAL A 120 15.36 -1.37 13.63
C VAL A 120 14.05 -2.04 14.01
N ARG A 121 13.25 -1.37 14.83
CA ARG A 121 11.93 -1.82 15.26
C ARG A 121 10.86 -0.89 14.74
N GLY A 122 9.61 -1.35 14.70
CA GLY A 122 8.48 -0.52 14.34
C GLY A 122 8.45 0.77 15.14
N ILE A 123 8.89 0.78 16.41
CA ILE A 123 9.00 1.99 17.26
C ILE A 123 9.96 3.07 16.74
N HIS A 124 10.85 2.74 15.81
CA HIS A 124 11.84 3.65 15.26
C HIS A 124 11.39 4.36 13.98
N PHE A 125 10.23 4.02 13.41
CA PHE A 125 9.76 4.68 12.19
C PHE A 125 8.25 4.67 12.08
N SER A 126 7.69 5.65 11.39
CA SER A 126 6.27 5.64 11.03
C SER A 126 6.00 4.58 9.97
N TYR A 127 4.93 3.84 10.13
CA TYR A 127 4.47 2.91 9.12
C TYR A 127 2.95 2.86 9.09
N GLY A 128 2.42 2.59 7.91
CA GLY A 128 0.99 2.54 7.67
C GLY A 128 0.63 1.76 6.42
N HIS A 129 -0.67 1.70 6.16
CA HIS A 129 -1.20 1.14 4.93
C HIS A 129 -2.33 2.00 4.37
N ALA A 130 -2.56 1.88 3.07
CA ALA A 130 -3.70 2.47 2.37
C ALA A 130 -4.13 1.55 1.23
N VAL A 131 -5.32 1.81 0.69
CA VAL A 131 -5.84 1.11 -0.50
C VAL A 131 -5.99 2.11 -1.64
N VAL A 132 -5.74 1.66 -2.86
CA VAL A 132 -5.83 2.50 -4.06
C VAL A 132 -6.83 1.90 -5.04
N PHE A 133 -7.82 2.70 -5.42
CA PHE A 133 -8.89 2.35 -6.35
C PHE A 133 -8.80 3.24 -7.59
N PRO A 134 -7.82 3.02 -8.49
CA PRO A 134 -7.51 3.93 -9.58
C PRO A 134 -8.65 4.09 -10.61
N HIS A 135 -9.60 3.14 -10.66
CA HIS A 135 -10.72 3.18 -11.59
C HIS A 135 -12.00 3.78 -10.97
N ASP A 136 -12.09 3.83 -9.65
CA ASP A 136 -13.31 4.14 -8.91
C ASP A 136 -13.16 5.45 -8.14
N TYR A 137 -14.18 6.31 -8.22
CA TYR A 137 -14.26 7.53 -7.42
C TYR A 137 -14.59 7.28 -5.95
N TYR A 138 -14.90 6.03 -5.60
CA TYR A 138 -15.34 5.49 -4.32
C TYR A 138 -16.17 6.46 -3.48
N SER A 139 -17.49 6.32 -3.56
CA SER A 139 -18.44 7.07 -2.74
C SER A 139 -19.22 6.18 -1.78
N GLY A 140 -18.66 5.01 -1.44
CA GLY A 140 -19.28 4.03 -0.54
C GLY A 140 -19.06 4.36 0.94
N GLU A 141 -19.67 3.57 1.81
CA GLU A 141 -19.43 3.63 3.25
C GLU A 141 -17.96 3.29 3.57
N ILE A 142 -17.37 3.95 4.56
CA ILE A 142 -16.04 3.61 5.05
C ILE A 142 -16.20 2.38 5.98
N PRO A 143 -15.52 1.24 5.70
CA PRO A 143 -15.68 0.07 6.53
C PRO A 143 -15.11 0.30 7.95
N PRO A 144 -15.60 -0.44 8.96
CA PRO A 144 -15.01 -0.41 10.29
C PRO A 144 -13.51 -0.75 10.24
N GLY A 145 -12.68 0.13 10.81
CA GLY A 145 -11.23 -0.04 10.82
C GLY A 145 -10.50 0.54 9.61
N ALA A 146 -11.18 1.33 8.78
CA ALA A 146 -10.58 2.22 7.79
C ALA A 146 -10.90 3.68 8.11
N ASP A 147 -10.17 4.59 7.46
CA ASP A 147 -10.40 6.03 7.47
C ASP A 147 -10.41 6.52 6.02
N GLU A 148 -11.14 7.60 5.71
CA GLU A 148 -11.22 8.17 4.37
C GLU A 148 -9.83 8.54 3.83
N ALA A 149 -8.94 9.01 4.69
CA ALA A 149 -7.57 9.36 4.31
C ALA A 149 -6.75 8.17 3.81
N LEU A 150 -7.21 6.93 4.03
CA LEU A 150 -6.54 5.70 3.62
C LEU A 150 -7.14 5.09 2.34
N ILE A 151 -8.15 5.73 1.75
CA ILE A 151 -8.74 5.35 0.46
C ILE A 151 -8.29 6.36 -0.58
N LEU A 152 -7.33 5.97 -1.41
CA LEU A 152 -6.92 6.76 -2.57
C LEU A 152 -7.77 6.32 -3.75
N SER A 153 -8.59 7.22 -4.26
CA SER A 153 -9.55 6.92 -5.32
C SER A 153 -9.04 7.41 -6.67
N ARG A 154 -9.84 7.20 -7.72
CA ARG A 154 -9.62 7.83 -9.03
C ARG A 154 -9.42 9.35 -8.95
N ARG A 155 -10.02 10.03 -7.96
CA ARG A 155 -9.85 11.49 -7.76
C ARG A 155 -8.41 11.88 -7.47
N ASP A 156 -7.68 10.98 -6.83
CA ASP A 156 -6.33 11.22 -6.36
C ASP A 156 -5.28 10.90 -7.44
N MET A 157 -5.64 10.32 -8.59
CA MET A 157 -4.64 9.85 -9.57
C MET A 157 -3.87 10.98 -10.27
N ASP A 158 -4.48 12.16 -10.41
CA ASP A 158 -3.81 13.34 -10.97
C ASP A 158 -3.02 14.14 -9.91
N SER A 159 -3.11 13.76 -8.63
CA SER A 159 -2.44 14.40 -7.49
C SER A 159 -2.11 13.37 -6.41
N ILE A 160 -1.51 12.25 -6.82
CA ILE A 160 -1.30 11.09 -5.95
C ILE A 160 -0.24 11.39 -4.90
N ASP A 161 0.69 12.29 -5.21
CA ASP A 161 1.69 12.81 -4.28
C ASP A 161 1.03 13.36 -3.00
N GLN A 162 0.04 14.24 -3.14
CA GLN A 162 -0.70 14.82 -2.02
C GLN A 162 -1.48 13.76 -1.25
N ALA A 163 -2.03 12.77 -1.95
CA ALA A 163 -2.79 11.69 -1.33
C ALA A 163 -1.89 10.73 -0.54
N ILE A 164 -0.69 10.43 -1.04
CA ILE A 164 0.34 9.66 -0.33
C ILE A 164 0.81 10.42 0.92
N GLU A 165 1.07 11.72 0.81
CA GLU A 165 1.47 12.53 1.96
C GLU A 165 0.39 12.59 3.05
N ARG A 166 -0.87 12.79 2.64
CA ARG A 166 -2.04 12.70 3.54
C ARG A 166 -2.10 11.35 4.23
N ALA A 167 -2.04 10.25 3.47
CA ALA A 167 -2.12 8.91 4.02
C ALA A 167 -0.98 8.64 5.01
N MET A 168 0.26 9.02 4.68
CA MET A 168 1.41 8.91 5.60
C MET A 168 1.23 9.75 6.86
N ALA A 169 0.68 10.97 6.75
CA ALA A 169 0.46 11.86 7.87
C ALA A 169 -0.66 11.40 8.82
N SER A 170 -1.61 10.60 8.34
CA SER A 170 -2.67 10.00 9.17
C SER A 170 -2.17 8.92 10.14
N TRP A 171 -0.96 8.39 9.91
CA TRP A 171 -0.35 7.41 10.81
C TRP A 171 0.53 8.10 11.87
N PRO A 172 0.68 7.50 13.08
CA PRO A 172 1.48 8.11 14.13
C PRO A 172 2.89 8.44 13.66
N ARG A 173 3.26 9.73 13.78
CA ARG A 173 4.65 10.18 13.58
C ARG A 173 5.54 9.65 14.70
N ARG A 174 6.62 8.97 14.35
CA ARG A 174 7.66 8.56 15.31
C ARG A 174 8.85 9.48 15.14
N GLU A 175 9.24 10.15 16.22
CA GLU A 175 10.15 11.31 16.21
C GLU A 175 11.62 10.96 15.91
N LYS A 176 11.99 9.68 15.81
CA LYS A 176 13.35 9.28 15.46
C LYS A 176 13.39 8.96 13.97
N PRO A 177 14.10 9.74 13.13
CA PRO A 177 14.38 9.32 11.77
C PRO A 177 15.19 8.02 11.82
N LEU A 178 15.05 7.18 10.79
CA LEU A 178 16.01 6.10 10.51
C LEU A 178 17.33 6.78 10.09
N THR A 179 18.07 7.33 11.04
CA THR A 179 19.40 7.90 10.79
C THR A 179 20.39 6.77 10.59
N ASN A 180 21.20 6.90 9.53
CA ASN A 180 22.29 6.01 9.13
C ASN A 180 22.90 5.23 10.31
N HIS A 181 22.62 3.93 10.36
CA HIS A 181 23.56 3.01 11.00
C HIS A 181 24.83 3.05 10.15
N GLN A 182 25.88 3.69 10.69
CA GLN A 182 27.26 3.54 10.21
C GLN A 182 27.72 2.09 10.37
#